data_AF-A0A9D2TCS2-F1
#
_entry.id   AF-A0A9D2TCS2-F1
#
_cell.length_a   1.000
_cell.length_b   1.000
_cell.length_c   1.000
_cell.angle_alpha   90.00
_cell.angle_beta   90.00
_cell.angle_gamma   90.00
#
_symmetry.space_group_name_H-M   'P 1'
#
loop_
_entity.id
_entity.type
_entity.pdbx_description
1 polymer ?
#
loop_
_entity_poly.entity_id
_entity_poly.type
_entity_poly.pdbx_seq_one_letter_code
_entity_poly.pdbx_strand_id
1 'polypeptide(L)'
;MKKYLSSLMLVVILSMNITPAYAAIAVPEEYSSVNVDSNILPSNITEDIDLVQKTPRGVFFSAADLKIINEDGEIGVAGNAYMSTEIDELYITIYLDRQTSEGNWEQVDSFDFEFYAEDYPDGLTFELVAFTLTGYPTGHYYRLRGSYAAVKDGVIEGFAPVTDGILIQ
;
A
#
# COMPACT_ATOMS: atom_id res chain seq x y z
N MET A 1 -34.86 66.26 -3.34
CA MET A 1 -33.93 66.28 -4.50
C MET A 1 -32.76 65.38 -4.16
N LYS A 2 -32.69 64.18 -4.76
CA LYS A 2 -31.74 63.79 -5.84
C LYS A 2 -30.27 63.90 -5.38
N LYS A 3 -29.37 62.93 -5.48
CA LYS A 3 -29.15 61.56 -6.03
C LYS A 3 -27.89 61.04 -5.25
N TYR A 4 -27.49 59.78 -5.12
CA TYR A 4 -26.98 58.77 -6.08
C TYR A 4 -26.92 57.43 -5.29
N LEU A 5 -27.76 56.44 -5.58
CA LEU A 5 -27.44 55.19 -6.31
C LEU A 5 -25.95 54.86 -6.57
N SER A 6 -25.60 53.58 -6.39
CA SER A 6 -24.32 52.87 -6.70
C SER A 6 -23.41 52.71 -5.45
N SER A 7 -23.03 51.53 -4.95
CA SER A 7 -22.95 50.19 -5.54
C SER A 7 -23.04 49.13 -4.42
N LEU A 8 -23.87 48.12 -4.68
CA LEU A 8 -23.80 46.78 -4.10
C LEU A 8 -22.38 46.24 -4.31
N MET A 9 -21.65 45.87 -3.25
CA MET A 9 -20.60 44.85 -3.38
C MET A 9 -20.39 44.12 -2.06
N LEU A 10 -21.16 43.05 -1.92
CA LEU A 10 -20.95 41.92 -1.05
C LEU A 10 -19.57 41.30 -1.35
N VAL A 11 -18.55 41.59 -0.54
CA VAL A 11 -17.27 40.88 -0.61
C VAL A 11 -17.31 39.74 0.40
N VAL A 12 -17.97 38.65 0.01
CA VAL A 12 -17.80 37.34 0.66
C VAL A 12 -16.52 36.75 0.05
N ILE A 13 -15.43 36.82 0.79
CA ILE A 13 -14.19 36.13 0.44
C ILE A 13 -14.45 34.65 0.74
N LEU A 14 -14.85 33.92 -0.30
CA LEU A 14 -14.96 32.46 -0.25
C LEU A 14 -13.52 31.93 -0.17
N SER A 15 -13.09 31.51 1.02
CA SER A 15 -11.80 30.84 1.21
C SER A 15 -11.86 29.48 0.51
N MET A 16 -11.48 29.46 -0.77
CA MET A 16 -11.24 28.23 -1.51
C MET A 16 -10.03 27.55 -0.88
N ASN A 17 -10.28 26.55 -0.03
CA ASN A 17 -9.25 25.61 0.37
C ASN A 17 -8.87 24.82 -0.89
N ILE A 18 -7.75 25.17 -1.50
CA ILE A 18 -7.11 24.35 -2.52
C ILE A 18 -6.46 23.20 -1.74
N THR A 19 -7.20 22.12 -1.50
CA THR A 19 -6.58 20.87 -1.08
C THR A 19 -5.77 20.37 -2.28
N PRO A 20 -4.46 20.10 -2.15
CA PRO A 20 -3.73 19.43 -3.22
C PRO A 20 -4.43 18.10 -3.50
N ALA A 21 -4.87 17.91 -4.74
CA ALA A 21 -5.33 16.61 -5.21
C ALA A 21 -4.07 15.86 -5.64
N TYR A 22 -3.61 14.94 -4.80
CA TYR A 22 -2.61 13.97 -5.22
C TYR A 22 -3.24 13.08 -6.28
N ALA A 23 -2.58 12.94 -7.42
CA ALA A 23 -3.02 12.01 -8.44
C ALA A 23 -2.82 10.60 -7.88
N ALA A 24 -3.91 9.90 -7.58
CA ALA A 24 -3.83 8.48 -7.27
C ALA A 24 -3.28 7.77 -8.50
N ILE A 25 -2.19 7.04 -8.35
CA ILE A 25 -1.69 6.18 -9.41
C ILE A 25 -2.73 5.12 -9.65
N ALA A 26 -3.09 4.93 -10.92
CA ALA A 26 -4.04 3.93 -11.36
C ALA A 26 -3.40 2.53 -11.27
N VAL A 27 -3.23 2.04 -10.05
CA VAL A 27 -2.89 0.64 -9.80
C VAL A 27 -4.18 -0.17 -10.05
N PRO A 28 -4.14 -1.25 -10.85
CA PRO A 28 -5.32 -2.06 -11.12
C PRO A 28 -6.09 -2.43 -9.84
N GLU A 29 -7.43 -2.27 -9.83
CA GLU A 29 -8.29 -2.58 -8.66
C GLU A 29 -8.09 -4.02 -8.13
N GLU A 30 -7.65 -4.93 -9.01
CA GLU A 30 -7.30 -6.31 -8.65
C GLU A 30 -6.23 -6.37 -7.55
N TYR A 31 -5.28 -5.43 -7.54
CA TYR A 31 -4.19 -5.37 -6.57
C TYR A 31 -4.61 -4.77 -5.21
N SER A 32 -5.80 -4.17 -5.12
CA SER A 32 -6.33 -3.57 -3.88
C SER A 32 -7.56 -4.27 -3.33
N SER A 33 -8.02 -5.38 -3.94
CA SER A 33 -9.25 -6.07 -3.52
C SER A 33 -9.08 -6.82 -2.19
N VAL A 34 -10.00 -6.61 -1.25
CA VAL A 34 -10.07 -7.37 0.01
C VAL A 34 -10.61 -8.80 -0.19
N ASN A 35 -11.26 -9.08 -1.33
CA ASN A 35 -11.85 -10.39 -1.61
C ASN A 35 -10.87 -11.38 -2.28
N VAL A 36 -9.57 -11.12 -2.20
CA VAL A 36 -8.54 -12.06 -2.64
C VAL A 36 -8.48 -13.25 -1.69
N ASP A 37 -8.29 -14.45 -2.24
CA ASP A 37 -8.19 -15.68 -1.48
C ASP A 37 -6.87 -15.71 -0.67
N SER A 38 -6.95 -16.15 0.58
CA SER A 38 -5.80 -16.47 1.43
C SER A 38 -6.21 -17.55 2.43
N ASN A 39 -5.27 -18.40 2.85
CA ASN A 39 -5.53 -19.41 3.87
C ASN A 39 -5.47 -18.79 5.27
N ILE A 40 -5.90 -19.58 6.26
CA ILE A 40 -5.66 -19.31 7.68
C ILE A 40 -4.66 -20.36 8.17
N LEU A 41 -3.53 -19.90 8.71
CA LEU A 41 -2.50 -20.78 9.21
C LEU A 41 -2.84 -21.26 10.63
N PRO A 42 -2.37 -22.46 11.04
CA PRO A 42 -2.53 -22.93 12.41
C PRO A 42 -1.95 -21.95 13.43
N SER A 43 -2.54 -21.86 14.62
CA SER A 43 -2.17 -20.88 15.66
C SER A 43 -0.73 -21.00 16.19
N ASN A 44 -0.02 -22.09 15.88
CA ASN A 44 1.38 -22.28 16.23
C ASN A 44 2.35 -21.74 15.16
N ILE A 45 1.83 -21.21 14.05
CA ILE A 45 2.61 -20.55 13.01
C ILE A 45 2.53 -19.04 13.25
N THR A 46 3.69 -18.42 13.46
CA THR A 46 3.79 -17.02 13.88
C THR A 46 4.25 -16.09 12.77
N GLU A 47 4.53 -16.61 11.58
CA GLU A 47 4.92 -15.81 10.43
C GLU A 47 4.46 -16.44 9.13
N ASP A 48 4.26 -15.60 8.13
CA ASP A 48 4.01 -16.02 6.75
C ASP A 48 4.68 -15.04 5.78
N ILE A 49 5.07 -15.54 4.62
CA ILE A 49 5.66 -14.75 3.53
C ILE A 49 5.06 -15.19 2.21
N ASP A 50 4.56 -14.23 1.43
CA ASP A 50 4.21 -14.43 0.03
C ASP A 50 5.24 -13.78 -0.88
N LEU A 51 5.69 -14.53 -1.88
CA LEU A 51 6.68 -14.10 -2.88
C LEU A 51 6.08 -14.25 -4.27
N VAL A 52 5.90 -13.11 -4.94
CA VAL A 52 5.43 -13.06 -6.31
C VAL A 52 6.59 -12.69 -7.23
N GLN A 53 6.79 -13.47 -8.28
CA GLN A 53 7.86 -13.27 -9.25
C GLN A 53 7.30 -12.96 -10.63
N LYS A 54 8.09 -12.26 -11.45
CA LYS A 54 7.66 -11.91 -12.80
C LYS A 54 7.31 -13.13 -13.64
N THR A 55 6.23 -13.00 -14.40
CA THR A 55 5.99 -13.88 -15.53
C THR A 55 6.88 -13.46 -16.71
N PRO A 56 7.03 -14.28 -17.77
CA PRO A 56 7.87 -13.93 -18.92
C PRO A 56 7.54 -12.61 -19.65
N ARG A 57 6.42 -11.97 -19.30
CA ARG A 57 6.00 -10.67 -19.84
C ARG A 57 6.56 -9.46 -19.08
N GLY A 58 7.04 -9.66 -17.84
CA GLY A 58 7.65 -8.59 -17.06
C GLY A 58 9.04 -8.21 -17.61
N VAL A 59 9.27 -6.91 -17.76
CA VAL A 59 10.45 -6.31 -18.37
C VAL A 59 11.47 -5.91 -17.31
N PHE A 60 11.03 -5.26 -16.21
CA PHE A 60 11.95 -4.69 -15.22
C PHE A 60 11.59 -5.01 -13.76
N PHE A 61 10.31 -5.15 -13.41
CA PHE A 61 9.91 -5.51 -12.05
C PHE A 61 10.05 -7.03 -11.86
N SER A 62 11.06 -7.46 -11.11
CA SER A 62 11.49 -8.87 -11.08
C SER A 62 10.75 -9.71 -10.05
N ALA A 63 10.54 -9.18 -8.86
CA ALA A 63 9.79 -9.85 -7.80
C ALA A 63 9.32 -8.85 -6.75
N ALA A 64 8.36 -9.26 -5.92
CA ALA A 64 8.02 -8.61 -4.67
C ALA A 64 7.69 -9.68 -3.63
N ASP A 65 8.05 -9.41 -2.37
CA ASP A 65 7.62 -10.24 -1.24
C ASP A 65 6.99 -9.39 -0.14
N LEU A 66 6.10 -10.02 0.63
CA LEU A 66 5.42 -9.42 1.76
C LEU A 66 5.38 -10.43 2.89
N LYS A 67 5.80 -10.00 4.07
CA LYS A 67 5.91 -10.83 5.27
C LYS A 67 5.11 -10.24 6.41
N ILE A 68 4.35 -11.10 7.08
CA ILE A 68 3.66 -10.84 8.34
C ILE A 68 4.29 -11.68 9.45
N ILE A 69 4.47 -11.10 10.64
CA ILE A 69 5.03 -11.76 11.82
C ILE A 69 4.21 -11.38 13.05
N ASN A 70 3.90 -12.35 13.90
CA ASN A 70 3.44 -12.11 15.26
C ASN A 70 4.65 -11.84 16.16
N GLU A 71 4.82 -10.59 16.58
CA GLU A 71 5.87 -10.13 17.49
C GLU A 71 5.29 -9.97 18.90
N ASP A 72 4.89 -11.10 19.52
CA ASP A 72 4.31 -11.15 20.87
C ASP A 72 3.10 -10.21 21.08
N GLY A 73 2.16 -10.25 20.13
CA GLY A 73 0.91 -9.47 20.17
C GLY A 73 0.97 -8.19 19.33
N GLU A 74 2.14 -7.85 18.82
CA GLU A 74 2.33 -6.83 17.79
C GLU A 74 2.48 -7.47 16.40
N ILE A 75 2.27 -6.69 15.34
CA ILE A 75 2.32 -7.20 13.96
C ILE A 75 3.55 -6.65 13.27
N GLY A 76 4.56 -7.50 13.09
CA GLY A 76 5.72 -7.20 12.27
C GLY A 76 5.38 -7.27 10.79
N VAL A 77 5.82 -6.26 10.03
CA VAL A 77 5.58 -6.11 8.59
C VAL A 77 6.92 -5.92 7.89
N ALA A 78 7.16 -6.68 6.81
CA ALA A 78 8.25 -6.41 5.90
C ALA A 78 7.79 -6.60 4.44
N GLY A 79 8.10 -5.63 3.58
CA GLY A 79 7.76 -5.65 2.16
C GLY A 79 8.98 -5.33 1.32
N ASN A 80 9.31 -6.18 0.36
CA ASN A 80 10.45 -6.02 -0.53
C ASN A 80 10.01 -5.89 -1.98
N ALA A 81 10.71 -5.05 -2.75
CA ALA A 81 10.53 -4.92 -4.18
C ALA A 81 11.89 -5.06 -4.89
N TYR A 82 11.97 -5.88 -5.94
CA TYR A 82 13.21 -6.19 -6.65
C TYR A 82 13.10 -5.87 -8.13
N MET A 83 14.05 -5.10 -8.67
CA MET A 83 14.06 -4.68 -10.07
C MET A 83 15.31 -5.20 -10.77
N SER A 84 15.20 -5.55 -12.06
CA SER A 84 16.36 -5.99 -12.85
C SER A 84 17.15 -4.83 -13.48
N THR A 85 16.65 -3.61 -13.34
CA THR A 85 17.25 -2.37 -13.83
C THR A 85 16.75 -1.21 -12.96
N GLU A 86 17.48 -0.10 -12.98
CA GLU A 86 17.05 1.16 -12.37
C GLU A 86 15.68 1.59 -12.90
N ILE A 87 14.80 2.04 -12.01
CA ILE A 87 13.45 2.54 -12.30
C ILE A 87 13.31 4.00 -11.88
N ASP A 88 12.27 4.68 -12.35
CA ASP A 88 12.02 6.10 -12.06
C ASP A 88 11.30 6.27 -10.73
N GLU A 89 10.29 5.44 -10.47
CA GLU A 89 9.40 5.57 -9.31
C GLU A 89 8.97 4.18 -8.81
N LEU A 90 8.85 4.03 -7.50
CA LEU A 90 8.28 2.85 -6.86
C LEU A 90 7.23 3.28 -5.82
N TYR A 91 6.07 2.64 -5.92
CA TYR A 91 4.95 2.81 -5.01
C TYR A 91 4.66 1.47 -4.34
N ILE A 92 4.60 1.48 -3.01
CA ILE A 92 4.23 0.33 -2.21
C ILE A 92 3.08 0.74 -1.30
N THR A 93 1.92 0.13 -1.46
CA THR A 93 0.84 0.18 -0.48
C THR A 93 0.74 -1.18 0.22
N ILE A 94 0.73 -1.18 1.55
CA ILE A 94 0.49 -2.38 2.36
C ILE A 94 -0.82 -2.19 3.11
N TYR A 95 -1.76 -3.12 2.91
CA TYR A 95 -3.03 -3.17 3.62
C TYR A 95 -2.96 -4.18 4.76
N LEU A 96 -3.50 -3.81 5.91
CA LEU A 96 -3.75 -4.73 7.01
C LEU A 96 -5.22 -5.15 6.99
N ASP A 97 -5.45 -6.45 6.85
CA ASP A 97 -6.79 -7.02 6.96
C ASP A 97 -6.92 -7.82 8.24
N ARG A 98 -8.10 -7.74 8.87
CA ARG A 98 -8.48 -8.58 10.01
C ARG A 98 -9.62 -9.51 9.61
N GLN A 99 -9.52 -10.76 10.03
CA GLN A 99 -10.61 -11.72 9.82
C GLN A 99 -11.80 -11.38 10.72
N THR A 100 -12.98 -11.23 10.13
CA THR A 100 -14.24 -10.95 10.87
C THR A 100 -15.08 -12.21 11.06
N SER A 101 -15.00 -13.13 10.12
CA SER A 101 -15.57 -14.49 10.18
C SER A 101 -14.84 -15.39 9.20
N GLU A 102 -15.11 -16.69 9.24
CA GLU A 102 -14.47 -17.66 8.35
C GLU A 102 -14.60 -17.23 6.87
N GLY A 103 -13.46 -17.07 6.20
CA GLY A 103 -13.39 -16.59 4.81
C GLY A 103 -13.67 -15.10 4.58
N ASN A 104 -14.02 -14.31 5.61
CA ASN A 104 -14.32 -12.89 5.46
C ASN A 104 -13.28 -12.00 6.14
N TRP A 105 -12.78 -11.04 5.36
CA TRP A 105 -11.76 -10.09 5.75
C TRP A 105 -12.30 -8.66 5.73
N GLU A 106 -11.84 -7.84 6.68
CA GLU A 106 -12.09 -6.40 6.72
C GLU A 106 -10.74 -5.69 6.70
N GLN A 107 -10.54 -4.75 5.78
CA GLN A 107 -9.37 -3.88 5.81
C GLN A 107 -9.49 -2.94 7.00
N VAL A 108 -8.52 -3.02 7.91
CA VAL A 108 -8.49 -2.20 9.13
C VAL A 108 -7.45 -1.08 9.05
N ASP A 109 -6.45 -1.19 8.16
CA ASP A 109 -5.48 -0.12 7.93
C ASP A 109 -4.79 -0.20 6.55
N SER A 110 -4.04 0.83 6.18
CA SER A 110 -3.20 0.89 4.99
C SER A 110 -2.01 1.85 5.15
N PHE A 111 -0.88 1.49 4.56
CA PHE A 111 0.39 2.23 4.64
C PHE A 111 0.96 2.43 3.24
N ASP A 112 1.17 3.69 2.87
CA ASP A 112 1.68 4.09 1.56
C ASP A 112 3.14 4.53 1.65
N PHE A 113 3.96 4.04 0.72
CA PHE A 113 5.37 4.38 0.58
C PHE A 113 5.68 4.72 -0.87
N GLU A 114 6.43 5.80 -1.08
CA GLU A 114 6.79 6.32 -2.39
C GLU A 114 8.31 6.52 -2.43
N PHE A 115 8.93 6.08 -3.51
CA PHE A 115 10.37 6.19 -3.73
C PHE A 115 10.64 6.71 -5.14
N TYR A 116 11.56 7.65 -5.26
CA TYR A 116 11.85 8.34 -6.51
C TYR A 116 13.33 8.24 -6.85
N ALA A 117 13.66 7.99 -8.11
CA ALA A 117 15.05 7.81 -8.58
C ALA A 117 16.00 8.96 -8.18
N GLU A 118 15.49 10.19 -8.00
CA GLU A 118 16.28 11.34 -7.57
C GLU A 118 16.93 11.17 -6.18
N ASP A 119 16.34 10.33 -5.33
CA ASP A 119 16.86 10.00 -3.99
C ASP A 119 17.90 8.85 -4.02
N TYR A 120 18.08 8.20 -5.18
CA TYR A 120 18.94 7.02 -5.35
C TYR A 120 20.08 7.30 -6.35
N PRO A 121 21.21 7.86 -5.90
CA PRO A 121 22.33 8.20 -6.80
C PRO A 121 22.96 6.97 -7.48
N ASP A 122 22.83 5.80 -6.86
CA ASP A 122 23.31 4.51 -7.39
C ASP A 122 22.18 3.71 -8.09
N GLY A 123 21.01 4.32 -8.28
CA GLY A 123 19.86 3.75 -8.98
C GLY A 123 18.86 3.02 -8.08
N LEU A 124 17.58 3.35 -8.23
CA LEU A 124 16.47 2.67 -7.54
C LEU A 124 16.27 1.28 -8.17
N THR A 125 16.78 0.25 -7.51
CA THR A 125 16.73 -1.15 -8.01
C THR A 125 16.17 -2.14 -7.01
N PHE A 126 16.04 -1.72 -5.75
CA PHE A 126 15.55 -2.51 -4.64
C PHE A 126 15.05 -1.58 -3.55
N GLU A 127 13.97 -1.96 -2.88
CA GLU A 127 13.53 -1.30 -1.65
C GLU A 127 12.98 -2.29 -0.62
N LEU A 128 13.13 -1.91 0.65
CA LEU A 128 12.59 -2.62 1.81
C LEU A 128 11.84 -1.63 2.71
N VAL A 129 10.56 -1.90 2.92
CA VAL A 129 9.77 -1.28 3.99
C VAL A 129 9.62 -2.28 5.13
N ALA A 130 10.02 -1.90 6.34
CA ALA A 130 9.87 -2.74 7.52
C ALA A 130 9.47 -1.91 8.74
N PHE A 131 8.41 -2.34 9.42
CA PHE A 131 7.85 -1.63 10.58
C PHE A 131 7.01 -2.59 11.44
N THR A 132 6.77 -2.19 12.69
CA THR A 132 5.92 -2.92 13.63
C THR A 132 4.65 -2.13 13.88
N LEU A 133 3.52 -2.82 13.85
CA LEU A 133 2.19 -2.28 14.06
C LEU A 133 1.71 -2.62 15.48
N THR A 134 1.42 -1.57 16.25
CA THR A 134 1.04 -1.66 17.65
C THR A 134 -0.41 -1.25 17.87
N GLY A 135 -1.08 -1.81 18.87
CA GLY A 135 -2.42 -1.37 19.29
C GLY A 135 -3.59 -2.04 18.55
N TYR A 136 -3.32 -3.04 17.72
CA TYR A 136 -4.36 -3.88 17.13
C TYR A 136 -4.79 -4.98 18.13
N PRO A 137 -6.09 -5.35 18.18
CA PRO A 137 -6.56 -6.38 19.10
C PRO A 137 -5.91 -7.76 18.85
N THR A 138 -5.38 -8.39 19.90
CA THR A 138 -4.90 -9.78 19.87
C THR A 138 -6.07 -10.77 19.93
N GLY A 139 -5.80 -12.05 19.65
CA GLY A 139 -6.82 -13.11 19.53
C GLY A 139 -7.55 -13.11 18.19
N HIS A 140 -7.04 -12.39 17.20
CA HIS A 140 -7.61 -12.29 15.85
C HIS A 140 -6.59 -12.70 14.79
N TYR A 141 -7.09 -13.24 13.69
CA TYR A 141 -6.28 -13.48 12.50
C TYR A 141 -6.11 -12.19 11.71
N TYR A 142 -4.87 -11.92 11.31
CA TYR A 142 -4.51 -10.83 10.42
C TYR A 142 -3.75 -11.37 9.22
N ARG A 143 -3.89 -10.69 8.08
CA ARG A 143 -3.07 -10.90 6.90
C ARG A 143 -2.65 -9.55 6.33
N LEU A 144 -1.64 -9.56 5.47
CA LEU A 144 -1.25 -8.40 4.70
C LEU A 144 -1.59 -8.60 3.22
N ARG A 145 -1.97 -7.51 2.56
CA ARG A 145 -2.01 -7.42 1.10
C ARG A 145 -1.08 -6.32 0.64
N GLY A 146 -0.30 -6.59 -0.40
CA GLY A 146 0.55 -5.62 -1.04
C GLY A 146 -0.05 -5.12 -2.35
N SER A 147 0.18 -3.85 -2.68
CA SER A 147 -0.03 -3.28 -4.00
C SER A 147 1.23 -2.52 -4.39
N TYR A 148 2.04 -3.11 -5.26
CA TYR A 148 3.36 -2.63 -5.61
C TYR A 148 3.33 -2.20 -7.08
N ALA A 149 3.77 -0.98 -7.37
CA ALA A 149 3.85 -0.46 -8.73
C ALA A 149 5.22 0.19 -8.98
N ALA A 150 5.92 -0.28 -9.99
CA ALA A 150 7.19 0.25 -10.43
C ALA A 150 7.03 0.93 -11.79
N VAL A 151 7.59 2.13 -11.94
CA VAL A 151 7.49 2.95 -13.14
C VAL A 151 8.87 3.11 -13.77
N LYS A 152 8.98 2.86 -15.07
CA LYS A 152 10.19 3.11 -15.85
C LYS A 152 9.83 3.60 -17.26
N ASP A 153 10.35 4.76 -17.64
CA ASP A 153 10.12 5.38 -18.95
C ASP A 153 8.61 5.50 -19.30
N GLY A 154 7.78 5.73 -18.28
CA GLY A 154 6.32 5.80 -18.40
C GLY A 154 5.60 4.43 -18.53
N VAL A 155 6.33 3.31 -18.43
CA VAL A 155 5.76 1.95 -18.35
C VAL A 155 5.59 1.57 -16.88
N ILE A 156 4.44 0.99 -16.54
CA ILE A 156 4.12 0.52 -15.19
C ILE A 156 4.08 -1.00 -15.17
N GLU A 157 4.78 -1.60 -14.21
CA GLU A 157 4.67 -3.01 -13.84
C GLU A 157 4.28 -3.12 -12.37
N GLY A 158 3.56 -4.18 -11.98
CA GLY A 158 3.09 -4.31 -10.61
C GLY A 158 2.96 -5.74 -10.11
N PHE A 159 3.00 -5.88 -8.79
CA PHE A 159 2.76 -7.11 -8.05
C PHE A 159 1.81 -6.85 -6.89
N ALA A 160 1.06 -7.87 -6.50
CA ALA A 160 0.23 -7.84 -5.31
C ALA A 160 0.41 -9.11 -4.49
N PRO A 161 1.48 -9.21 -3.69
CA PRO A 161 1.64 -10.32 -2.77
C PRO A 161 0.56 -10.28 -1.68
N VAL A 162 0.10 -11.44 -1.24
CA VAL A 162 -0.91 -11.59 -0.19
C VAL A 162 -0.48 -12.70 0.74
N THR A 163 -0.25 -12.36 2.01
CA THR A 163 0.10 -13.38 3.01
C THR A 163 -1.13 -14.20 3.37
N ASP A 164 -0.89 -15.42 3.82
CA ASP A 164 -1.87 -16.15 4.60
C ASP A 164 -2.11 -15.44 5.95
N GLY A 165 -3.25 -15.75 6.56
CA GLY A 165 -3.65 -15.19 7.84
C GLY A 165 -2.96 -15.89 9.01
N ILE A 166 -2.31 -15.12 9.88
CA ILE A 166 -1.73 -15.61 11.13
C ILE A 166 -2.47 -15.07 12.36
N LEU A 167 -2.44 -15.84 13.44
CA LEU A 167 -3.04 -15.44 14.71
C LEU A 167 -2.08 -14.55 15.48
N ILE A 168 -2.50 -13.33 15.79
CA ILE A 168 -1.76 -12.39 16.64
C ILE A 168 -2.22 -12.60 18.08
N GLN A 169 -1.30 -12.96 18.98
CA GLN A 169 -1.60 -13.42 20.36
C GLN A 169 -0.88 -12.60 21.40
#